data_AF-A0A1C5XDF5-F1
#
_entry.id   AF-A0A1C5XDF5-F1
#
_cell.length_a   1.000
_cell.length_b   1.000
_cell.length_c   1.000
_cell.angle_alpha   90.00
_cell.angle_beta   90.00
_cell.angle_gamma   90.00
#
_symmetry.space_group_name_H-M   'P 1'
#
loop_
_entity.id
_entity.type
_entity.pdbx_description
1 polymer ?
#
loop_
_entity_poly.entity_id
_entity_poly.type
_entity_poly.pdbx_seq_one_letter_code
_entity_poly.pdbx_strand_id
1 'polypeptide(L)'
;MARVPRIKKLESTKLASTYGGWIYCGECGQSIGYLCYVTYDHFRFAYKCKCGSRGSIRIDFEQENQISSDKKLITIKNRLCCPEDQSPLFTVLEKNLDSYNYEIECVKCKTKYVEEKTL
;
A
#
# COMPACT_ATOMS: atom_id res chain seq x y z
N MET A 1 14.52 15.88 -3.25
CA MET A 1 15.10 15.35 -2.00
C MET A 1 14.44 13.99 -1.72
N ALA A 2 15.23 12.94 -1.52
CA ALA A 2 14.68 11.61 -1.23
C ALA A 2 14.13 11.60 0.20
N ARG A 3 12.82 11.39 0.37
CA ARG A 3 12.20 11.23 1.70
C ARG A 3 12.68 9.91 2.28
N VAL A 4 13.20 9.90 3.51
CA VAL A 4 13.68 8.69 4.18
C VAL A 4 12.56 8.20 5.10
N PRO A 5 12.08 6.95 4.95
CA PRO A 5 11.05 6.43 5.84
C PRO A 5 11.62 6.29 7.26
N ARG A 6 10.90 6.81 8.25
CA ARG A 6 11.21 6.64 9.67
C ARG A 6 10.98 5.22 10.14
N ILE A 7 9.90 4.60 9.67
CA ILE A 7 9.54 3.23 10.03
C ILE A 7 9.42 2.43 8.73
N LYS A 8 10.09 1.28 8.70
CA LYS A 8 9.93 0.29 7.65
C LYS A 8 9.89 -1.09 8.32
N LYS A 9 8.72 -1.72 8.30
CA LYS A 9 8.53 -3.11 8.75
C LYS A 9 7.90 -3.90 7.61
N LEU A 10 8.51 -5.04 7.30
CA LEU A 10 8.06 -5.99 6.31
C LEU A 10 8.00 -7.35 6.99
N GLU A 11 6.81 -7.92 7.11
CA GLU A 11 6.60 -9.25 7.67
C GLU A 11 6.11 -10.18 6.57
N SER A 12 6.79 -11.31 6.39
CA SER A 12 6.46 -12.34 5.38
C SER A 12 6.23 -11.77 3.97
N THR A 13 6.93 -10.68 3.63
CA THR A 13 6.74 -9.92 2.40
C THR A 13 8.07 -9.41 1.89
N LYS A 14 8.26 -9.42 0.57
CA LYS A 14 9.43 -8.87 -0.10
C LYS A 14 9.02 -7.66 -0.93
N LEU A 15 9.81 -6.60 -0.87
CA LEU A 15 9.65 -5.40 -1.70
C LEU A 15 10.84 -5.33 -2.65
N ALA A 16 10.61 -5.10 -3.94
CA ALA A 16 11.68 -4.99 -4.95
C ALA A 16 12.68 -3.87 -4.65
N SER A 17 12.27 -2.83 -3.91
CA SER A 17 13.16 -1.72 -3.57
C SER A 17 12.89 -1.18 -2.18
N THR A 18 13.47 -0.02 -1.87
CA THR A 18 13.54 0.47 -0.49
C THR A 18 12.19 0.96 0.04
N TYR A 19 11.35 1.62 -0.77
CA TYR A 19 10.08 2.22 -0.34
C TYR A 19 9.06 2.37 -1.49
N GLY A 20 9.10 1.43 -2.43
CA GLY A 20 8.12 1.31 -3.52
C GLY A 20 8.53 0.18 -4.44
N GLY A 21 7.79 0.01 -5.53
CA GLY A 21 8.02 -1.02 -6.52
C GLY A 21 7.13 -2.24 -6.30
N TRP A 22 7.55 -3.35 -6.89
CA TRP A 22 6.79 -4.60 -6.80
C TRP A 22 6.82 -5.19 -5.40
N ILE A 23 5.66 -5.62 -4.96
CA ILE A 23 5.43 -6.31 -3.70
C ILE A 23 5.25 -7.79 -4.03
N TYR A 24 5.98 -8.64 -3.31
CA TYR A 24 5.92 -10.08 -3.44
C TYR A 24 5.62 -10.73 -2.10
N CYS A 25 4.88 -11.83 -2.14
CA CYS A 25 4.72 -12.68 -0.97
C CYS A 25 6.08 -13.29 -0.58
N GLY A 26 6.43 -13.23 0.71
CA GLY A 26 7.70 -13.77 1.21
C GLY A 26 7.81 -15.28 1.08
N GLU A 27 6.68 -15.98 1.13
CA GLU A 27 6.59 -17.44 1.16
C GLU A 27 6.52 -18.06 -0.25
N CYS A 28 5.57 -17.62 -1.09
CA CYS A 28 5.41 -18.18 -2.44
C CYS A 28 6.13 -17.37 -3.54
N GLY A 29 6.64 -16.17 -3.23
CA GLY A 29 7.33 -15.32 -4.22
C GLY A 29 6.43 -14.68 -5.28
N GLN A 30 5.11 -14.86 -5.21
CA GLN A 30 4.18 -14.27 -6.18
C GLN A 30 4.04 -12.77 -5.99
N SER A 31 3.84 -12.03 -7.09
CA SER A 31 3.55 -10.60 -7.06
C SER A 31 2.13 -10.36 -6.56
N ILE A 32 2.00 -9.54 -5.52
CA ILE A 32 0.71 -9.22 -4.87
C ILE A 32 0.30 -7.77 -5.08
N GLY A 33 1.20 -6.94 -5.58
CA GLY A 33 0.92 -5.53 -5.83
C GLY A 33 2.13 -4.74 -6.27
N TYR A 34 1.91 -3.46 -6.50
CA TYR A 34 2.94 -2.49 -6.83
C TYR A 34 2.69 -1.20 -6.05
N LEU A 35 3.69 -0.72 -5.32
CA LEU A 35 3.62 0.52 -4.55
C LEU A 35 4.28 1.65 -5.35
N CYS A 36 3.54 2.71 -5.65
CA CYS A 36 4.11 3.87 -6.33
C CYS A 36 4.98 4.65 -5.34
N TYR A 37 6.21 4.94 -5.74
CA TYR A 37 7.13 5.70 -4.89
C TYR A 37 6.66 7.15 -4.73
N VAL A 38 6.82 7.69 -3.52
CA VAL A 38 6.79 9.13 -3.21
C VAL A 38 5.42 9.82 -3.25
N THR A 39 4.31 9.10 -3.47
CA THR A 39 2.96 9.69 -3.44
C THR A 39 2.24 9.49 -2.11
N TYR A 40 2.89 8.85 -1.13
CA TYR A 40 2.31 8.51 0.17
C TYR A 40 3.23 8.88 1.35
N ASP A 41 2.63 9.16 2.50
CA ASP A 41 3.32 9.47 3.77
C ASP A 41 3.26 8.30 4.77
N HIS A 42 2.09 7.66 4.87
CA HIS A 42 1.85 6.47 5.68
C HIS A 42 1.32 5.36 4.79
N PHE A 43 1.89 4.16 4.87
CA PHE A 43 1.41 2.99 4.14
C PHE A 43 1.47 1.75 5.01
N ARG A 44 0.32 1.16 5.26
CA ARG A 44 0.17 -0.11 5.94
C ARG A 44 -0.64 -1.03 5.04
N PHE A 45 -0.12 -2.22 4.77
CA PHE A 45 -0.77 -3.20 3.90
C PHE A 45 -0.64 -4.57 4.53
N ALA A 46 -1.75 -5.14 4.95
CA ALA A 46 -1.84 -6.50 5.43
C ALA A 46 -2.56 -7.35 4.38
N TYR A 47 -2.05 -8.52 4.07
CA TYR A 47 -2.67 -9.39 3.08
C TYR A 47 -2.59 -10.84 3.50
N LYS A 48 -3.54 -11.62 3.00
CA LYS A 48 -3.57 -13.07 3.06
C LYS A 48 -3.43 -13.58 1.64
N CYS A 49 -2.33 -14.27 1.37
CA CYS A 49 -2.08 -14.88 0.08
C CYS A 49 -2.83 -16.22 -0.02
N LYS A 50 -3.18 -16.62 -1.25
CA LYS A 50 -3.83 -17.92 -1.52
C LYS A 50 -2.96 -19.13 -1.14
N CYS A 51 -1.65 -18.96 -0.97
CA CYS A 51 -0.78 -20.01 -0.44
C CYS A 51 -1.00 -20.28 1.07
N GLY A 52 -1.81 -19.48 1.76
CA GLY A 52 -2.02 -19.56 3.21
C GLY A 52 -1.17 -18.59 4.02
N SER A 53 -0.15 -17.99 3.39
CA SER A 53 0.71 -17.00 4.03
C SER A 53 -0.02 -15.70 4.34
N ARG A 54 0.38 -15.04 5.43
CA ARG A 54 -0.08 -13.70 5.79
C ARG A 54 1.13 -12.79 5.87
N GLY A 55 1.06 -11.66 5.17
CA GLY A 55 2.12 -10.67 5.17
C GLY A 55 1.62 -9.32 5.60
N SER A 56 2.53 -8.52 6.15
CA SER A 56 2.27 -7.15 6.56
C SER A 56 3.40 -6.25 6.05
N ILE A 57 3.04 -5.05 5.62
CA ILE A 57 3.96 -3.98 5.24
C ILE A 57 3.54 -2.77 6.04
N ARG A 58 4.52 -2.07 6.61
CA ARG A 58 4.32 -0.78 7.24
C ARG A 58 5.48 0.14 6.90
N ILE A 59 5.18 1.26 6.28
CA ILE A 59 6.13 2.29 5.86
C ILE A 59 5.58 3.64 6.31
N ASP A 60 6.29 4.32 7.19
CA ASP A 60 5.93 5.64 7.71
C ASP A 60 7.05 6.63 7.43
N PHE A 61 6.76 7.73 6.74
CA PHE A 61 7.70 8.82 6.44
C PHE A 61 7.62 9.97 7.45
N GLU A 62 6.45 10.59 7.55
CA GLU A 62 6.20 11.76 8.38
C GLU A 62 4.84 11.64 9.08
N GLN A 63 4.75 12.21 10.28
CA GLN A 63 3.58 12.13 11.14
C GLN A 63 3.04 13.56 11.33
N GLU A 64 2.37 14.07 10.31
CA GLU A 64 1.69 15.37 10.36
C GLU A 64 0.18 15.20 10.26
N ASN A 65 -0.58 16.16 10.79
CA ASN A 65 -2.04 16.16 10.95
C ASN A 65 -2.81 15.42 9.84
N GLN A 66 -3.05 14.13 10.09
CA GLN A 66 -3.72 13.22 9.17
C GLN A 66 -5.23 13.48 9.17
N ILE A 67 -5.77 13.79 7.99
CA ILE A 67 -7.20 13.97 7.81
C ILE A 67 -7.79 12.61 7.48
N SER A 68 -8.63 12.10 8.38
CA SER A 68 -9.38 10.87 8.12
C SER A 68 -10.55 11.21 7.20
N SER A 69 -10.67 10.52 6.07
CA SER A 69 -11.79 10.71 5.15
C SER A 69 -12.48 9.37 4.92
N ASP A 70 -13.80 9.39 4.89
CA ASP A 70 -14.64 8.24 4.52
C ASP A 70 -14.62 7.93 3.02
N LYS A 71 -13.95 8.77 2.22
CA LYS A 71 -13.80 8.54 0.79
C LYS A 71 -12.89 7.34 0.54
N LYS A 72 -13.23 6.53 -0.46
CA LYS A 72 -12.40 5.42 -0.94
C LYS A 72 -11.45 5.88 -2.05
N LEU A 73 -10.36 5.14 -2.24
CA LEU A 73 -9.50 5.33 -3.41
C LEU A 73 -10.24 4.98 -4.69
N ILE A 74 -9.92 5.70 -5.76
CA ILE A 74 -10.48 5.43 -7.09
C ILE A 74 -9.51 4.56 -7.89
N THR A 75 -10.04 3.59 -8.63
CA THR A 75 -9.22 2.73 -9.48
C THR A 75 -9.16 3.30 -10.89
N ILE A 76 -8.00 3.79 -11.31
CA ILE A 76 -7.74 4.28 -12.68
C ILE A 76 -6.70 3.36 -13.33
N LYS A 77 -7.08 2.66 -14.42
CA LYS A 77 -6.19 1.73 -15.15
C LYS A 77 -5.51 0.69 -14.23
N ASN A 78 -6.30 0.05 -13.35
CA ASN A 78 -5.85 -0.90 -12.31
C ASN A 78 -4.93 -0.31 -11.22
N ARG A 79 -4.78 1.02 -11.13
CA ARG A 79 -4.02 1.67 -10.06
C ARG A 79 -4.99 2.35 -9.10
N LEU A 80 -4.77 2.17 -7.82
CA LEU A 80 -5.47 2.89 -6.77
C LEU A 80 -4.88 4.29 -6.70
N CYS A 81 -5.68 5.26 -7.10
CA CYS A 81 -5.35 6.67 -7.15
C CYS A 81 -6.13 7.44 -6.09
N CYS A 82 -5.56 8.54 -5.63
CA CYS A 82 -6.23 9.47 -4.75
C CYS A 82 -7.43 10.12 -5.47
N PRO A 83 -8.64 10.17 -4.87
CA PRO A 83 -9.80 10.83 -5.49
C PRO A 83 -9.63 12.34 -5.67
N GLU A 84 -8.85 13.00 -4.81
CA GLU A 84 -8.67 14.46 -4.83
C GLU A 84 -7.68 14.93 -5.89
N ASP A 85 -6.54 14.24 -6.03
CA ASP A 85 -5.44 14.66 -6.93
C ASP A 85 -5.20 13.67 -8.09
N GLN A 86 -5.91 12.54 -8.12
CA GLN A 86 -5.71 11.45 -9.09
C GLN A 86 -4.29 10.84 -9.08
N SER A 87 -3.45 11.21 -8.11
CA SER A 87 -2.11 10.65 -7.93
C SER A 87 -2.17 9.13 -7.73
N PRO A 88 -1.36 8.35 -8.47
CA PRO A 88 -1.28 6.91 -8.28
C PRO A 88 -0.55 6.60 -6.99
N LEU A 89 -1.18 5.83 -6.11
CA LEU A 89 -0.67 5.47 -4.80
C LEU A 89 -0.09 4.06 -4.82
N PHE A 90 -0.90 3.08 -5.20
CA PHE A 90 -0.46 1.69 -5.29
C PHE A 90 -1.40 0.87 -6.16
N THR A 91 -1.12 -0.42 -6.32
CA THR A 91 -1.89 -1.37 -7.12
C THR A 91 -1.89 -2.68 -6.39
N VAL A 92 -3.05 -3.35 -6.34
CA VAL A 92 -3.20 -4.66 -5.72
C VAL A 92 -3.50 -5.69 -6.81
N LEU A 93 -2.79 -6.82 -6.77
CA LEU A 93 -3.02 -7.96 -7.65
C LEU A 93 -3.89 -8.99 -6.94
N GLU A 94 -5.20 -8.80 -7.06
CA GLU A 94 -6.23 -9.62 -6.41
C GLU A 94 -6.16 -11.12 -6.80
N LYS A 95 -5.59 -11.45 -7.97
CA LYS A 95 -5.50 -12.84 -8.45
C LYS A 95 -4.80 -13.79 -7.47
N ASN A 96 -3.79 -13.29 -6.75
CA ASN A 96 -2.93 -14.07 -5.86
C ASN A 96 -3.29 -13.89 -4.37
N LEU A 97 -4.31 -13.09 -4.08
CA LEU A 97 -4.74 -12.74 -2.73
C LEU A 97 -6.09 -13.38 -2.42
N ASP A 98 -6.27 -13.76 -1.16
CA ASP A 98 -7.51 -14.28 -0.58
C ASP A 98 -8.25 -13.16 0.14
N SER A 99 -7.50 -12.33 0.87
CA SER A 99 -7.99 -11.07 1.43
C SER A 99 -6.86 -10.08 1.59
N TYR A 100 -7.19 -8.79 1.63
CA TYR A 100 -6.22 -7.75 1.92
C TYR A 100 -6.88 -6.56 2.60
N ASN A 101 -6.10 -5.90 3.44
CA ASN A 101 -6.45 -4.67 4.13
C ASN A 101 -5.32 -3.68 3.90
N TYR A 102 -5.66 -2.47 3.52
CA TYR A 102 -4.69 -1.43 3.33
C TYR A 102 -5.12 -0.13 3.97
N GLU A 103 -4.12 0.63 4.35
CA GLU A 103 -4.23 1.95 4.93
C GLU A 103 -3.12 2.80 4.33
N ILE A 104 -3.48 3.76 3.47
CA ILE A 104 -2.53 4.62 2.78
C ILE A 104 -2.92 6.09 2.93
N GLU A 105 -1.94 6.92 3.21
CA GLU A 105 -2.11 8.37 3.30
C GLU A 105 -1.44 9.02 2.09
N CYS A 106 -2.19 9.84 1.37
CA CYS A 106 -1.65 10.57 0.23
C CYS A 106 -0.88 11.81 0.70
N VAL A 107 0.38 11.96 0.29
CA VAL A 107 1.25 13.10 0.69
C VAL A 107 0.65 14.47 0.32
N LYS A 108 -0.07 14.55 -0.79
CA LYS A 108 -0.57 15.82 -1.34
C LYS A 108 -1.82 16.33 -0.63
N CYS A 109 -2.81 15.45 -0.44
CA CYS A 109 -4.08 15.83 0.19
C CYS A 109 -4.10 15.51 1.69
N LYS A 110 -3.03 14.91 2.24
CA LYS A 110 -2.89 14.49 3.65
C LYS A 110 -4.08 13.68 4.15
N THR A 111 -4.75 13.00 3.23
CA THR A 111 -5.95 12.21 3.50
C THR A 111 -5.57 10.75 3.63
N LYS A 112 -6.08 10.15 4.71
CA LYS A 112 -5.90 8.74 5.03
C LYS A 112 -7.05 7.92 4.44
N TYR A 113 -6.69 6.90 3.67
CA TYR A 113 -7.61 5.98 3.02
C TYR A 113 -7.43 4.59 3.59
N VAL A 114 -8.51 3.98 4.07
CA VAL A 114 -8.52 2.63 4.63
C VAL A 114 -9.53 1.78 3.89
N GLU A 115 -9.14 0.58 3.51
CA GLU A 115 -10.08 -0.37 2.91
C GLU A 115 -9.66 -1.81 3.23
N GLU A 116 -10.67 -2.63 3.49
CA GLU A 116 -10.54 -4.05 3.66
C GLU A 116 -11.39 -4.75 2.59
N LYS A 117 -10.78 -5.73 1.90
CA LYS A 117 -11.44 -6.50 0.87
C LYS A 117 -11.13 -7.98 1.03
N THR A 118 -12.17 -8.79 0.98
CA THR A 118 -12.09 -10.26 0.92
C THR A 118 -12.50 -10.69 -0.48
N LEU A 119 -11.73 -11.59 -1.09
CA LEU A 119 -11.84 -12.00 -2.49
C LEU A 119 -12.39 -13.42 -2.65
#